data_AF-A0A345DLG7-F1
#
_entry.id   AF-A0A345DLG7-F1
#
_cell.length_a   1.000
_cell.length_b   1.000
_cell.length_c   1.000
_cell.angle_alpha   90.00
_cell.angle_beta   90.00
_cell.angle_gamma   90.00
#
_symmetry.space_group_name_H-M   'P 1'
#
loop_
_entity.id
_entity.type
_entity.pdbx_description
1 polymer ?
#
loop_
_entity_poly.entity_id
_entity_poly.type
_entity_poly.pdbx_seq_one_letter_code
_entity_poly.pdbx_strand_id
1 'polypeptide(L)'
;MGLKQNLLGNYKENKTIETQNEVKNLLINRDNEIFKLYQQGQILQGYKVVSKLPKTIKTEYGNIPIKRRRYVKYDENKKENINRYPLDEELCLKKYERIEKN
;
A
#
# COMPACT_ATOMS: atom_id res chain seq x y z
N MET A 1 -11.62 38.41 15.09
CA MET A 1 -12.12 37.03 15.32
C MET A 1 -11.44 36.08 14.31
N GLY A 2 -10.12 35.85 14.45
CA GLY A 2 -9.34 35.12 13.40
C GLY A 2 -8.23 34.19 13.89
N LEU A 3 -7.69 34.41 15.10
CA LEU A 3 -6.60 33.60 15.63
C LEU A 3 -7.03 32.20 16.12
N LYS A 4 -8.19 32.08 16.78
CA LYS A 4 -8.68 30.78 17.30
C LYS A 4 -9.12 29.81 16.20
N GLN A 5 -9.66 30.30 15.09
CA GLN A 5 -10.05 29.45 13.95
C GLN A 5 -8.82 28.91 13.21
N ASN A 6 -7.78 29.73 13.01
CA ASN A 6 -6.51 29.26 12.43
C ASN A 6 -5.80 28.24 13.33
N LEU A 7 -5.77 28.43 14.65
CA LEU A 7 -5.16 27.46 15.57
C LEU A 7 -5.89 26.11 15.58
N LEU A 8 -7.22 26.11 15.59
CA LEU A 8 -8.01 24.88 15.59
C LEU A 8 -7.93 24.16 14.23
N GLY A 9 -7.88 24.91 13.13
CA GLY A 9 -7.63 24.39 11.78
C GLY A 9 -6.27 23.70 11.69
N ASN A 10 -5.20 24.42 12.08
CA ASN A 10 -3.84 23.91 12.08
C ASN A 10 -3.66 22.69 12.99
N TYR A 11 -4.28 22.68 14.18
CA TYR A 11 -4.22 21.52 15.08
C TYR A 11 -4.86 20.27 14.47
N LYS A 12 -6.05 20.42 13.86
CA LYS A 12 -6.73 19.30 13.18
C LYS A 12 -5.93 18.80 11.99
N GLU A 13 -5.38 19.71 11.19
CA GLU A 13 -4.56 19.36 10.03
C GLU A 13 -3.27 18.63 10.43
N ASN A 14 -2.55 19.13 11.44
CA ASN A 14 -1.36 18.48 11.97
C ASN A 14 -1.67 17.07 12.48
N LYS A 15 -2.77 16.91 13.23
CA LYS A 15 -3.20 15.61 13.74
C LYS A 15 -3.55 14.65 12.60
N THR A 16 -4.24 15.12 11.55
CA THR A 16 -4.53 14.31 10.36
C THR A 16 -3.24 13.89 9.63
N ILE A 17 -2.26 14.78 9.50
CA ILE A 17 -0.96 14.47 8.89
C ILE A 17 -0.18 13.43 9.72
N GLU A 18 -0.16 13.57 11.05
CA GLU A 18 0.45 12.59 11.95
C GLU A 18 -0.19 11.21 11.78
N THR A 19 -1.52 11.14 11.80
CA THR A 19 -2.24 9.87 11.59
C THR A 19 -1.99 9.28 10.20
N GLN A 20 -1.94 10.11 9.14
CA GLN A 20 -1.57 9.64 7.80
C GLN A 20 -0.16 9.03 7.76
N ASN A 21 0.80 9.64 8.46
CA ASN A 21 2.17 9.13 8.54
C ASN A 21 2.27 7.83 9.33
N GLU A 22 1.53 7.69 10.44
CA GLU A 22 1.44 6.45 11.20
C GLU A 22 0.90 5.31 10.34
N VAL A 23 -0.24 5.54 9.67
CA VAL A 23 -0.85 4.54 8.77
C VAL A 23 0.10 4.19 7.64
N LYS A 24 0.78 5.18 7.04
CA LYS A 24 1.80 4.94 6.01
C LYS A 24 2.93 4.04 6.51
N ASN A 25 3.44 4.29 7.71
CA ASN A 25 4.51 3.50 8.30
C ASN A 25 4.04 2.06 8.60
N LEU A 26 2.83 1.88 9.11
CA LEU A 26 2.23 0.56 9.31
C LEU A 26 2.15 -0.24 8.01
N LEU A 27 1.68 0.38 6.92
CA LEU A 27 1.58 -0.25 5.60
C LEU A 27 2.96 -0.64 5.05
N ILE A 28 3.97 0.22 5.21
CA ILE A 28 5.35 -0.08 4.80
C ILE A 28 5.93 -1.24 5.62
N ASN A 29 5.70 -1.25 6.93
CA ASN A 29 6.13 -2.33 7.80
C ASN A 29 5.48 -3.65 7.40
N ARG A 30 4.18 -3.64 7.10
CA ARG A 30 3.48 -4.83 6.64
C ARG A 30 4.00 -5.37 5.31
N ASP A 31 4.25 -4.50 4.32
CA ASP A 31 4.88 -4.90 3.04
C ASP A 31 6.28 -5.52 3.29
N ASN A 32 7.02 -5.02 4.27
CA ASN A 32 8.32 -5.58 4.66
C ASN A 32 8.20 -6.91 5.39
N GLU A 33 7.20 -7.11 6.25
CA GLU A 33 6.92 -8.40 6.90
C GLU A 33 6.57 -9.48 5.89
N ILE A 34 5.64 -9.18 4.96
CA ILE A 34 5.31 -10.06 3.82
C ILE A 34 6.60 -10.44 3.07
N PHE A 35 7.48 -9.47 2.82
CA PHE A 35 8.74 -9.74 2.13
C PHE A 35 9.68 -10.65 2.94
N LYS A 36 9.76 -10.50 4.27
CA LYS A 36 10.53 -11.41 5.13
C LYS A 36 9.98 -12.84 5.07
N LEU A 37 8.65 -13.00 5.17
CA LEU A 37 7.98 -14.31 5.06
C LEU A 37 8.25 -14.96 3.69
N TYR A 38 8.25 -14.15 2.63
CA TYR A 38 8.64 -14.60 1.29
C TYR A 38 10.10 -15.06 1.23
N GLN A 39 11.04 -14.30 1.79
CA GLN A 39 12.46 -14.67 1.81
C GLN A 39 12.71 -15.96 2.60
N GLN A 40 11.89 -16.24 3.60
CA GLN A 40 11.91 -17.50 4.36
C GLN A 40 11.25 -18.67 3.62
N GLY A 41 10.69 -18.46 2.42
CA GLY A 41 10.02 -19.50 1.63
C GLY A 41 8.65 -19.94 2.18
N GLN A 42 8.10 -19.20 3.15
CA GLN A 42 6.84 -19.55 3.82
C GLN A 42 5.62 -19.22 2.96
N ILE A 43 5.73 -18.21 2.10
CA ILE A 43 4.66 -17.76 1.21
C ILE A 43 5.16 -17.62 -0.23
N LEU A 44 4.22 -17.64 -1.19
CA LEU A 44 4.47 -17.30 -2.59
C LEU A 44 5.58 -18.13 -3.25
N GLN A 45 5.64 -19.42 -2.94
CA GLN A 45 6.59 -20.35 -3.57
C GLN A 45 6.44 -20.35 -5.10
N GLY A 46 7.56 -20.26 -5.80
CA GLY A 46 7.61 -20.15 -7.27
C GLY A 46 7.33 -18.74 -7.82
N TYR A 47 7.04 -17.74 -6.99
CA TYR A 47 6.98 -16.34 -7.41
C TYR A 47 8.35 -15.66 -7.27
N LYS A 48 8.64 -14.73 -8.19
CA LYS A 48 9.80 -13.83 -8.15
C LYS A 48 9.36 -12.41 -7.84
N VAL A 49 10.09 -11.72 -6.95
CA VAL A 49 9.91 -10.28 -6.75
C VAL A 49 10.60 -9.53 -7.88
N VAL A 50 9.84 -8.75 -8.65
CA VAL A 50 10.37 -8.10 -9.87
C VAL A 50 10.60 -6.60 -9.67
N SER A 51 9.78 -5.93 -8.85
CA SER A 51 9.84 -4.47 -8.69
C SER A 51 9.05 -3.99 -7.46
N LYS A 52 9.34 -2.77 -7.01
CA LYS A 52 8.43 -2.00 -6.14
C LYS A 52 7.66 -0.98 -6.98
N LEU A 53 6.33 -1.03 -6.93
CA LEU A 53 5.45 -0.14 -7.69
C LEU A 53 4.72 0.84 -6.76
N PRO A 54 4.54 2.10 -7.16
CA PRO A 54 3.75 3.06 -6.39
C PRO A 54 2.26 2.64 -6.39
N LYS A 55 1.59 2.89 -5.26
CA LYS A 55 0.14 2.73 -5.07
C LYS A 55 -0.34 3.76 -4.06
N THR A 56 -1.46 4.38 -4.35
CA THR A 56 -2.16 5.24 -3.39
C THR A 56 -3.30 4.45 -2.78
N ILE A 57 -3.35 4.40 -1.45
CA ILE A 57 -4.43 3.78 -0.68
C ILE A 57 -5.31 4.90 -0.15
N LYS A 58 -6.62 4.78 -0.39
CA LYS A 58 -7.61 5.70 0.17
C LYS A 58 -7.95 5.24 1.59
N THR A 59 -7.78 6.11 2.56
CA THR A 59 -8.21 5.87 3.95
C THR A 59 -9.13 7.00 4.40
N GLU A 60 -9.79 6.81 5.54
CA GLU A 60 -10.63 7.85 6.17
C GLU A 60 -9.83 9.12 6.51
N TYR A 61 -8.52 8.99 6.71
CA TYR A 61 -7.62 10.09 7.03
C TYR A 61 -7.06 10.78 5.78
N GLY A 62 -7.22 10.19 4.58
CA GLY A 62 -6.77 10.77 3.32
C GLY A 62 -6.13 9.76 2.37
N ASN A 63 -5.49 10.29 1.32
CA ASN A 63 -4.81 9.49 0.32
C ASN A 63 -3.35 9.22 0.75
N ILE A 64 -3.00 7.96 0.95
CA ILE A 64 -1.68 7.56 1.43
C ILE A 64 -0.89 6.91 0.29
N PRO A 65 0.14 7.59 -0.25
CA PRO A 65 1.01 7.02 -1.27
C PRO A 65 2.07 6.10 -0.63
N ILE A 66 2.14 4.86 -1.10
CA ILE A 66 3.15 3.87 -0.71
C ILE A 66 3.78 3.21 -1.94
N LYS A 67 4.90 2.51 -1.74
CA LYS A 67 5.46 1.59 -2.73
C LYS A 67 5.27 0.16 -2.22
N ARG A 68 4.70 -0.70 -3.05
CA ARG A 68 4.42 -2.12 -2.74
C ARG A 68 5.19 -3.05 -3.66
N ARG A 69 5.53 -4.24 -3.21
CA ARG A 69 6.28 -5.23 -4.03
C ARG A 69 5.36 -5.97 -5.01
N ARG A 70 5.83 -6.15 -6.25
CA ARG A 70 5.18 -6.98 -7.27
C ARG A 70 5.85 -8.35 -7.34
N TYR A 71 5.04 -9.39 -7.14
CA TYR A 71 5.44 -10.78 -7.24
C TYR A 71 4.92 -11.35 -8.55
N VAL A 72 5.75 -12.07 -9.30
CA VAL A 72 5.41 -12.60 -10.61
C VAL A 72 5.75 -14.09 -10.67
N LYS A 73 4.79 -14.89 -11.12
CA LYS A 73 4.99 -16.31 -11.44
C LYS A 73 4.57 -16.53 -12.89
N TYR A 74 5.41 -17.21 -13.67
CA TYR A 74 5.02 -17.62 -15.00
C TYR A 74 4.17 -18.90 -14.92
N ASP A 75 3.04 -18.89 -15.61
CA ASP A 75 2.15 -20.04 -15.77
C ASP A 75 2.41 -20.68 -17.13
N GLU A 76 2.97 -21.89 -17.12
CA GLU A 76 3.34 -22.60 -18.35
C GLU A 76 2.13 -23.03 -19.19
N ASN A 77 1.00 -23.31 -18.55
CA ASN A 77 -0.22 -23.73 -19.23
C ASN A 77 -0.85 -22.57 -20.01
N LYS A 78 -0.87 -21.38 -19.40
CA LYS A 78 -1.42 -20.16 -20.00
C LYS A 78 -0.39 -19.38 -20.82
N LYS A 79 0.90 -19.72 -20.71
CA LYS A 79 2.04 -18.98 -21.27
C LYS A 79 2.05 -17.50 -20.88
N GLU A 80 1.66 -17.21 -19.64
CA GLU A 80 1.46 -15.84 -19.15
C GLU A 80 2.05 -15.62 -17.74
N ASN A 81 2.35 -14.35 -17.44
CA ASN A 81 2.83 -13.94 -16.12
C ASN A 81 1.67 -13.60 -15.18
N ILE A 82 1.54 -14.35 -14.10
CA ILE A 82 0.62 -14.10 -13.01
C ILE A 82 1.25 -13.10 -12.04
N ASN A 83 0.72 -11.88 -12.04
CA ASN A 83 1.10 -10.83 -11.10
C ASN A 83 0.30 -10.95 -9.79
N ARG A 84 1.01 -10.85 -8.67
CA ARG A 84 0.46 -10.92 -7.32
C ARG A 84 0.95 -9.76 -6.46
N TYR A 85 0.05 -9.28 -5.60
CA TYR A 85 0.28 -8.12 -4.73
C TYR A 85 -0.24 -8.43 -3.33
N PRO A 86 0.55 -9.12 -2.50
CA PRO A 86 0.07 -9.66 -1.23
C PRO A 86 -0.43 -8.58 -0.27
N LEU A 87 0.20 -7.40 -0.26
CA LEU A 87 -0.27 -6.29 0.56
C LEU A 87 -1.69 -5.83 0.19
N ASP A 88 -2.02 -5.81 -1.10
CA ASP A 88 -3.38 -5.49 -1.55
C ASP A 88 -4.36 -6.59 -1.19
N GLU A 89 -3.95 -7.85 -1.27
CA GLU A 89 -4.77 -9.00 -0.88
C GLU A 89 -5.10 -8.99 0.61
N GLU A 90 -4.12 -8.73 1.48
CA GLU A 90 -4.33 -8.60 2.93
C GLU A 90 -5.27 -7.45 3.29
N LEU A 91 -5.21 -6.35 2.53
CA LEU A 91 -6.06 -5.18 2.72
C LEU A 91 -7.40 -5.30 1.98
N CYS A 92 -7.68 -6.43 1.33
CA CYS A 92 -8.85 -6.64 0.47
C CYS A 92 -9.03 -5.54 -0.61
N LEU A 93 -7.94 -4.94 -1.07
CA LEU A 93 -7.95 -3.90 -2.09
C LEU A 93 -8.17 -4.53 -3.47
N LYS A 94 -9.20 -4.07 -4.18
CA LYS A 94 -9.46 -4.55 -5.56
C LYS A 94 -8.27 -4.20 -6.47
N LYS A 95 -7.87 -5.17 -7.30
CA LYS A 95 -6.79 -5.06 -8.32
C LYS A 95 -6.92 -3.80 -9.21
N TYR A 96 -8.16 -3.30 -9.37
CA TYR A 96 -8.54 -2.18 -10.21
C TYR A 96 -9.23 -1.03 -9.47
N GLU A 97 -8.96 -0.79 -8.18
CA GLU A 97 -9.14 0.59 -7.69
C GLU A 97 -8.05 1.48 -8.31
N ARG A 98 -8.19 1.69 -9.63
CA ARG A 98 -7.71 2.86 -10.36
C ARG A 98 -8.71 3.94 -9.99
N ILE A 99 -8.23 4.93 -9.26
CA ILE A 99 -8.92 6.20 -9.19
C ILE A 99 -8.83 6.74 -10.62
N GLU A 100 -9.92 6.63 -11.38
CA GLU A 100 -10.09 7.46 -12.57
C GLU A 100 -9.91 8.90 -12.10
N LYS A 101 -8.84 9.54 -12.56
CA LYS A 101 -8.74 10.99 -12.49
C LYS A 101 -9.80 11.51 -13.47
N ASN A 102 -10.93 11.99 -12.96
CA ASN A 102 -11.71 13.00 -13.66
C ASN A 102 -10.93 14.32 -13.64
#